data_AF-A0A9D4RPC3-F1
#
_entry.id   AF-A0A9D4RPC3-F1
#
_cell.length_a   1.000
_cell.length_b   1.000
_cell.length_c   1.000
_cell.angle_alpha   90.00
_cell.angle_beta   90.00
_cell.angle_gamma   90.00
#
_symmetry.space_group_name_H-M   'P 1'
#
loop_
_entity.id
_entity.type
_entity.pdbx_description
1 polymer ?
#
loop_
_entity_poly.entity_id
_entity_poly.type
_entity_poly.pdbx_seq_one_letter_code
_entity_poly.pdbx_strand_id
1 'polypeptide(L)'
;MLCLPLLPAENIRPTFDMMSGLNTAPHITPLLEYMSNTWINSTVWPVESWSVYGQTVRTNNDVEGWHRRLNRRTGCAPSLYTLIRTIHEEEMEVESMIALVNEQQLQRIQRKASRSIQAKLFAAWKNTGPGRCPRVAS
;
A
#
# COMPACT_ATOMS: atom_id res chain seq x y z
N MET A 1 9.52 1.57 -6.14
CA MET A 1 8.63 0.63 -5.44
C MET A 1 7.95 -0.22 -6.48
N LEU A 2 8.07 -1.54 -6.39
CA LEU A 2 7.49 -2.48 -7.34
C LEU A 2 5.97 -2.33 -7.31
N CYS A 3 5.34 -2.16 -8.47
CA CYS A 3 3.89 -1.90 -8.58
C CYS A 3 3.00 -3.11 -8.20
N LEU A 4 3.54 -4.12 -7.50
CA LEU A 4 2.87 -5.36 -7.10
C LEU A 4 1.58 -5.11 -6.29
N PRO A 5 1.51 -4.16 -5.34
CA PRO A 5 0.28 -3.94 -4.58
C PRO A 5 -0.90 -3.50 -5.45
N LEU A 6 -0.65 -2.98 -6.65
CA LEU A 6 -1.70 -2.55 -7.59
C LEU A 6 -2.28 -3.70 -8.41
N LEU A 7 -1.75 -4.91 -8.28
CA LEU A 7 -2.22 -6.09 -9.00
C LEU A 7 -3.25 -6.86 -8.16
N PRO A 8 -4.18 -7.59 -8.81
CA PRO A 8 -5.00 -8.59 -8.14
C PRO A 8 -4.11 -9.57 -7.36
N ALA A 9 -4.53 -9.99 -6.16
CA ALA A 9 -3.75 -10.87 -5.29
C ALA A 9 -3.25 -12.16 -6.00
N GLU A 10 -4.11 -12.73 -6.84
CA GLU A 10 -3.81 -13.88 -7.71
C GLU A 10 -2.62 -13.66 -8.67
N ASN A 11 -2.41 -12.43 -9.14
CA ASN A 11 -1.39 -12.10 -10.14
C ASN A 11 -0.09 -11.61 -9.51
N ILE A 12 -0.06 -11.33 -8.21
CA ILE A 12 1.12 -10.80 -7.53
C ILE A 12 2.26 -11.81 -7.51
N ARG A 13 1.98 -13.05 -7.07
CA ARG A 13 2.97 -14.15 -7.02
C ARG A 13 3.58 -14.44 -8.40
N PRO A 14 2.80 -14.74 -9.46
CA PRO A 14 3.37 -15.06 -10.76
C PRO A 14 4.12 -13.89 -11.40
N THR A 15 3.68 -12.65 -11.18
CA THR A 15 4.40 -11.46 -11.69
C THR A 15 5.74 -11.26 -10.97
N PHE A 16 5.78 -11.52 -9.66
CA PHE A 16 7.01 -11.46 -8.89
C PHE A 16 8.03 -12.51 -9.34
N ASP A 17 7.58 -13.77 -9.54
CA ASP A 17 8.44 -14.86 -9.99
C ASP A 17 9.02 -14.60 -11.38
N MET A 18 8.19 -14.12 -12.31
CA MET A 18 8.63 -13.72 -13.65
C MET A 18 9.69 -12.62 -13.57
N MET A 19 9.45 -11.57 -12.79
CA MET A 19 10.38 -10.46 -12.66
C MET A 19 11.69 -10.87 -11.97
N SER A 20 11.61 -11.74 -10.97
CA SER A 20 12.77 -12.29 -10.28
C SER A 20 13.63 -13.12 -11.24
N GLY A 21 13.00 -13.92 -12.11
CA GLY A 21 13.71 -14.67 -13.16
C GLY A 21 14.34 -13.80 -14.25
N LEU A 22 13.79 -12.61 -14.51
CA LEU A 22 14.36 -11.62 -15.44
C LEU A 22 15.48 -10.77 -14.81
N ASN A 23 15.67 -10.85 -13.49
CA ASN A 23 16.66 -10.02 -12.82
C ASN A 23 18.09 -10.43 -13.23
N THR A 24 18.77 -9.55 -13.96
CA THR A 24 20.17 -9.73 -14.35
C THR A 24 21.13 -9.03 -13.39
N ALA A 25 20.61 -8.23 -12.44
CA ALA A 25 21.39 -7.41 -11.54
C ALA A 25 21.69 -8.12 -10.21
N PRO A 26 22.95 -8.52 -9.92
CA PRO A 26 23.28 -9.29 -8.73
C PRO A 26 23.10 -8.51 -7.42
N HIS A 27 23.17 -7.17 -7.46
CA HIS A 27 22.95 -6.32 -6.29
C HIS A 27 21.47 -6.21 -5.88
N ILE A 28 20.54 -6.59 -6.75
CA ILE A 28 19.10 -6.59 -6.49
C ILE A 28 18.63 -7.93 -5.90
N THR A 29 19.41 -9.00 -6.08
CA THR A 29 19.09 -10.35 -5.58
C THR A 29 18.77 -10.38 -4.08
N PRO A 30 19.55 -9.74 -3.18
CA PRO A 30 19.22 -9.75 -1.76
C PRO A 30 17.88 -9.08 -1.43
N LEU A 31 17.51 -8.05 -2.19
CA LEU A 31 16.21 -7.38 -2.03
C LEU A 31 15.07 -8.30 -2.48
N LEU A 32 15.21 -8.98 -3.61
CA LEU A 32 14.19 -9.91 -4.10
C LEU A 32 14.04 -11.11 -3.16
N GLU A 33 15.13 -11.61 -2.59
CA GLU A 33 15.08 -12.69 -1.59
C GLU A 33 14.34 -12.24 -0.33
N TYR A 34 14.68 -11.05 0.20
CA TYR A 34 13.95 -10.47 1.32
C TYR A 34 12.46 -10.29 1.02
N MET A 35 12.13 -9.80 -0.17
CA MET A 35 10.74 -9.61 -0.59
C MET A 35 9.98 -10.92 -0.70
N SER A 36 10.60 -11.94 -1.28
CA SER A 36 10.04 -13.28 -1.38
C SER A 36 9.70 -13.84 0.00
N ASN A 37 10.64 -13.78 0.95
CA ASN A 37 10.47 -14.34 2.28
C ASN A 37 9.49 -13.54 3.14
N THR A 38 9.49 -12.21 3.03
CA THR A 38 8.73 -11.32 3.94
C THR A 38 7.32 -11.03 3.44
N TRP A 39 7.12 -10.90 2.12
CA TRP A 39 5.88 -10.37 1.55
C TRP A 39 5.15 -11.37 0.64
N ILE A 40 5.88 -12.27 -0.01
CA ILE A 40 5.27 -13.25 -0.94
C ILE A 40 4.95 -14.56 -0.22
N ASN A 41 5.92 -15.14 0.49
CA ASN A 41 5.81 -16.46 1.12
C ASN A 41 5.54 -16.40 2.63
N SER A 42 5.42 -15.20 3.19
CA SER A 42 5.14 -15.02 4.61
C SER A 42 3.72 -15.44 4.97
N THR A 43 3.59 -16.12 6.10
CA THR A 43 2.30 -16.44 6.73
C THR A 43 1.78 -15.29 7.60
N VAL A 44 2.63 -14.31 7.93
CA VAL A 44 2.28 -13.18 8.80
C VAL A 44 1.50 -12.11 8.03
N TRP A 45 1.85 -11.88 6.77
CA TRP A 45 1.24 -10.85 5.91
C TRP A 45 0.82 -11.47 4.57
N PRO A 46 -0.36 -12.10 4.50
CA PRO A 46 -0.84 -12.71 3.28
C PRO A 46 -1.02 -11.67 2.16
N VAL A 47 -0.88 -12.08 0.90
CA VAL A 47 -0.90 -11.18 -0.27
C VAL A 47 -2.18 -10.35 -0.36
N GLU A 48 -3.28 -10.95 0.07
CA GLU A 48 -4.60 -10.34 0.13
C GLU A 48 -4.68 -9.19 1.14
N SER A 49 -3.84 -9.19 2.18
CA SER A 49 -3.88 -8.16 3.22
C SER A 49 -3.23 -6.85 2.80
N TRP A 50 -2.42 -6.84 1.75
CA TRP A 50 -1.69 -5.66 1.29
C TRP A 50 -1.92 -5.31 -0.18
N SER A 51 -2.65 -6.13 -0.94
CA SER A 51 -3.15 -5.75 -2.26
C SER A 51 -4.14 -4.59 -2.14
N VAL A 52 -3.87 -3.52 -2.87
CA VAL A 52 -4.74 -2.33 -2.98
C VAL A 52 -5.52 -2.31 -4.30
N TYR A 53 -5.55 -3.43 -5.03
CA TYR A 53 -6.31 -3.56 -6.26
C TYR A 53 -7.81 -3.33 -5.99
N GLY A 54 -8.41 -2.43 -6.77
CA GLY A 54 -9.83 -2.05 -6.59
C GLY A 54 -10.10 -1.10 -5.43
N GLN A 55 -9.11 -0.71 -4.62
CA GLN A 55 -9.32 0.20 -3.50
C GLN A 55 -9.22 1.68 -3.91
N THR A 56 -10.21 2.48 -3.50
CA THR A 56 -10.27 3.94 -3.75
C THR A 56 -9.38 4.73 -2.81
N VAL A 57 -9.23 4.27 -1.57
CA VAL A 57 -8.38 4.85 -0.53
C VAL A 57 -7.08 4.05 -0.48
N ARG A 58 -5.94 4.72 -0.68
CA ARG A 58 -4.62 4.11 -0.56
C ARG A 58 -4.08 4.42 0.82
N THR A 59 -4.04 3.40 1.67
CA THR A 59 -3.50 3.42 3.03
C THR A 59 -2.11 4.05 3.15
N ASN A 60 -1.31 4.07 2.08
CA ASN A 60 0.01 4.69 2.08
C ASN A 60 -0.03 6.20 2.44
N ASN A 61 -1.01 6.95 1.95
CA ASN A 61 -1.09 8.38 2.26
C ASN A 61 -1.44 8.64 3.73
N ASP A 62 -2.28 7.77 4.30
CA ASP A 62 -2.70 7.87 5.69
C ASP A 62 -1.55 7.46 6.64
N VAL A 63 -0.83 6.39 6.30
CA VAL A 63 0.37 5.93 7.03
C VAL A 63 1.50 6.97 6.94
N GLU A 64 1.76 7.54 5.75
CA GLU A 64 2.75 8.61 5.60
C GLU A 64 2.34 9.87 6.38
N GLY A 65 1.04 10.21 6.38
CA GLY A 65 0.48 11.32 7.14
C GLY A 65 0.65 11.12 8.64
N TRP A 66 0.37 9.90 9.13
CA TRP A 66 0.58 9.51 10.52
C TRP A 66 2.05 9.56 10.90
N HIS A 67 2.94 8.99 10.10
CA HIS A 67 4.38 9.02 10.36
C HIS A 67 4.93 10.46 10.42
N ARG A 68 4.47 11.36 9.53
CA ARG A 68 4.84 12.79 9.58
C ARG A 68 4.33 13.49 10.84
N ARG A 69 3.08 13.21 11.26
CA ARG A 69 2.51 13.75 12.50
C ARG A 69 3.30 13.28 13.71
N LEU A 70 3.58 11.98 13.77
CA LEU A 70 4.37 11.37 14.83
C LEU A 70 5.75 12.03 14.91
N ASN A 71 6.51 12.06 13.81
CA ASN A 71 7.83 12.70 13.77
C ASN A 71 7.80 14.19 14.17
N ARG A 72 6.72 14.91 13.82
CA ARG A 72 6.55 16.31 14.23
C ARG A 72 6.30 16.44 15.74
N ARG A 73 5.55 15.52 16.35
CA ARG A 73 5.21 15.53 17.78
C ARG A 73 6.35 15.02 18.66
N THR A 74 7.12 14.05 18.20
CA THR A 74 8.18 13.39 18.98
C THR A 74 9.58 13.94 18.74
N GLY A 75 9.83 14.62 17.62
CA GLY A 75 11.16 15.09 17.25
C GLY A 75 12.11 13.94 16.87
N CYS A 76 13.41 14.23 16.80
CA CYS A 76 14.42 13.21 16.51
C CYS A 76 14.78 12.45 17.80
N ALA A 77 14.57 11.13 17.81
CA ALA A 77 14.89 10.22 18.92
C ALA A 77 14.18 10.54 20.26
N PRO A 78 12.83 10.41 20.33
CA PRO A 78 12.11 10.53 21.58
C PRO A 78 12.51 9.45 22.60
N SER A 79 12.41 9.76 23.89
CA SER A 79 12.43 8.72 24.93
C SER A 79 11.25 7.75 24.73
N LEU A 80 11.43 6.47 25.12
CA LEU A 80 10.40 5.44 24.99
C LEU A 80 9.04 5.88 25.57
N TYR A 81 9.06 6.52 26.75
CA TYR A 81 7.85 7.03 27.39
C TYR A 81 7.15 8.14 26.59
N THR A 82 7.93 9.03 25.97
CA THR A 82 7.40 10.07 25.08
C THR A 82 6.78 9.45 23.83
N LEU A 83 7.42 8.43 23.26
CA LEU A 83 6.91 7.71 22.11
C LEU A 83 5.60 6.97 22.44
N ILE A 84 5.54 6.23 23.55
CA ILE A 84 4.33 5.51 23.98
C ILE A 84 3.17 6.49 24.19
N ARG A 85 3.40 7.60 24.89
CA ARG A 85 2.36 8.62 25.10
C ARG A 85 1.84 9.21 23.80
N THR A 86 2.74 9.58 22.88
CA THR A 86 2.34 10.17 21.60
C THR A 86 1.62 9.18 20.69
N ILE A 87 1.98 7.89 20.72
CA ILE A 87 1.23 6.84 20.01
C ILE A 87 -0.19 6.73 20.57
N HIS A 88 -0.35 6.76 21.89
CA HIS A 88 -1.67 6.68 22.52
C HIS A 88 -2.56 7.90 22.22
N GLU A 89 -1.98 9.10 22.24
CA GLU A 89 -2.70 10.33 21.83
C GLU A 89 -3.13 10.28 20.36
N GLU A 90 -2.29 9.72 19.49
CA GLU A 90 -2.60 9.57 18.06
C GLU A 90 -3.67 8.50 17.79
N GLU A 91 -3.70 7.41 18.56
CA GLU A 91 -4.72 6.35 18.49
C GLU A 91 -6.13 6.91 18.74
N MET A 92 -6.29 7.74 19.77
CA MET A 92 -7.57 8.40 20.10
C MET A 92 -8.06 9.32 18.97
N GLU A 93 -7.15 10.00 18.27
CA GLU A 93 -7.49 10.83 17.11
C GLU A 93 -7.89 9.98 15.89
N VAL A 94 -7.30 8.79 15.72
CA VAL A 94 -7.62 7.88 14.62
C VAL A 94 -9.01 7.26 14.79
N GLU A 95 -9.44 6.90 16.00
CA GLU A 95 -10.81 6.43 16.26
C GLU A 95 -11.86 7.47 15.86
N SER A 96 -11.61 8.74 16.18
CA SER A 96 -12.47 9.86 15.78
C SER A 96 -12.54 10.01 14.25
N MET A 97 -11.41 9.82 13.56
CA MET A 97 -11.36 9.85 12.10
C MET A 97 -12.10 8.66 11.48
N ILE A 98 -12.00 7.45 12.05
CA ILE A 98 -12.74 6.26 11.62
C ILE A 98 -14.25 6.46 11.76
N ALA A 99 -14.71 7.07 12.87
CA ALA A 99 -16.10 7.44 13.03
C ALA A 99 -16.58 8.39 11.91
N LEU A 100 -15.78 9.40 11.56
CA LEU A 100 -16.06 10.32 10.43
C LEU A 100 -16.03 9.64 9.05
N VAL A 101 -15.18 8.61 8.86
CA VAL A 101 -15.18 7.76 7.64
C VAL A 101 -16.50 7.01 7.54
N ASN A 102 -16.94 6.39 8.64
CA ASN A 102 -18.18 5.62 8.70
C ASN A 102 -19.42 6.49 8.44
N GLU A 103 -19.38 7.77 8.83
CA GLU A 103 -20.43 8.76 8.52
C GLU A 103 -20.46 9.22 7.05
N GLN A 104 -19.68 8.59 6.15
CA GLN A 104 -19.59 8.91 4.71
C GLN A 104 -19.13 10.34 4.36
N GLN A 105 -18.77 11.15 5.35
CA GLN A 105 -18.35 12.54 5.18
C GLN A 105 -17.05 12.64 4.37
N LEU A 106 -16.17 11.62 4.45
CA LEU A 106 -14.91 11.58 3.72
C LEU A 106 -15.04 11.33 2.21
N GLN A 107 -16.11 10.67 1.75
CA GLN A 107 -16.36 10.53 0.30
C GLN A 107 -16.61 11.89 -0.36
N ARG A 108 -17.18 12.86 0.38
CA ARG A 108 -17.41 14.23 -0.12
C ARG A 108 -16.11 15.04 -0.25
N ILE A 109 -15.08 14.71 0.54
CA ILE A 109 -13.82 15.47 0.64
C ILE A 109 -12.80 15.06 -0.45
N GLN A 110 -13.07 14.03 -1.28
CA GLN A 110 -12.18 13.71 -2.41
C GLN A 110 -12.12 14.84 -3.45
N ARG A 111 -10.97 15.52 -3.49
CA ARG A 111 -10.65 16.59 -4.44
C ARG A 111 -10.81 16.09 -5.89
N LYS A 112 -11.33 16.95 -6.77
CA LYS A 112 -11.62 16.65 -8.19
C LYS A 112 -10.41 16.04 -8.94
N ALA A 113 -9.18 16.44 -8.59
CA ALA A 113 -7.94 15.91 -9.16
C ALA A 113 -7.72 14.42 -8.80
N SER A 114 -7.95 14.03 -7.54
CA SER A 114 -7.83 12.65 -7.09
C SER A 114 -8.83 11.75 -7.81
N ARG A 115 -10.07 12.23 -8.03
CA ARG A 115 -11.10 11.51 -8.80
C ARG A 115 -10.70 11.23 -10.24
N SER A 116 -10.06 12.18 -10.93
CA SER A 116 -9.60 11.98 -12.31
C SER A 116 -8.48 10.93 -12.41
N ILE A 117 -7.52 10.98 -11.49
CA ILE A 117 -6.43 9.99 -11.42
C ILE A 117 -6.99 8.61 -11.06
N GLN A 118 -7.92 8.53 -10.09
CA GLN A 118 -8.61 7.28 -9.77
C GLN A 118 -9.35 6.72 -10.98
N ALA A 119 -10.09 7.54 -11.72
CA ALA A 119 -10.85 7.11 -12.89
C ALA A 119 -9.95 6.48 -13.96
N LYS A 120 -8.78 7.08 -14.24
CA LYS A 120 -7.79 6.50 -15.18
C LYS A 120 -7.28 5.15 -14.69
N LEU A 121 -7.02 5.04 -13.40
CA LEU A 121 -6.47 3.83 -12.80
C LEU A 121 -7.52 2.70 -12.72
N PHE A 122 -8.77 3.02 -12.41
CA PHE A 122 -9.89 2.09 -12.54
C PHE A 122 -10.14 1.64 -13.97
N ALA A 123 -10.03 2.56 -14.95
CA ALA A 123 -10.13 2.21 -16.35
C ALA A 123 -8.99 1.25 -16.78
N ALA A 124 -7.76 1.49 -16.30
CA ALA A 124 -6.64 0.59 -16.53
C ALA A 124 -6.87 -0.78 -15.87
N TRP A 125 -7.37 -0.82 -14.63
CA TRP A 125 -7.69 -2.08 -13.95
C TRP A 125 -8.80 -2.89 -14.63
N LYS A 126 -9.78 -2.23 -15.23
CA LYS A 126 -10.83 -2.91 -16.02
C LYS A 126 -10.24 -3.68 -17.21
N ASN A 127 -9.11 -3.22 -17.75
CA ASN A 127 -8.41 -3.91 -18.84
C ASN A 127 -7.52 -5.06 -18.34
N THR A 128 -7.22 -5.13 -17.04
CA THR A 128 -6.36 -6.14 -16.41
C THR A 128 -7.13 -7.13 -15.53
N GLY A 129 -8.45 -7.27 -15.73
CA GLY A 129 -9.31 -8.13 -14.92
C GLY A 129 -8.91 -9.62 -14.90
N PRO A 130 -9.39 -10.38 -13.89
CA PRO A 130 -8.97 -11.75 -13.60
C PRO A 130 -9.20 -12.63 -14.84
N GLY A 131 -8.12 -13.21 -15.38
CA GLY A 131 -8.16 -14.05 -16.58
C GLY A 131 -7.59 -13.46 -17.87
N ARG A 132 -7.04 -12.23 -17.87
CA ARG A 132 -6.25 -11.72 -19.00
C ARG A 132 -4.79 -11.53 -18.60
N CYS A 133 -3.96 -12.52 -18.93
CA CYS A 133 -2.49 -12.37 -18.91
C CYS A 133 -2.09 -11.12 -19.72
N PRO A 134 -1.08 -10.35 -19.27
CA PRO A 134 -0.54 -9.25 -20.07
C PRO A 134 -0.01 -9.84 -21.38
N ARG A 135 -0.66 -9.50 -22.49
CA ARG A 135 -0.18 -9.88 -23.82
C ARG A 135 1.09 -9.08 -24.06
N VAL A 136 2.23 -9.75 -23.88
CA VAL A 136 3.54 -9.20 -24.22
C VAL A 136 3.48 -8.87 -25.72
N ALA A 137 3.58 -7.58 -26.05
CA ALA A 137 3.71 -7.15 -27.43
C ALA A 137 5.04 -7.70 -27.96
N SER A 138 4.93 -8.52 -29.01
CA SER A 138 6.06 -9.03 -29.80
C SER A 138 6.71 -7.91 -30.61
#